data_AF-A0A3E4M1M9-F1
#
_entry.id   AF-A0A3E4M1M9-F1
#
_cell.length_a   1.000
_cell.length_b   1.000
_cell.length_c   1.000
_cell.angle_alpha   90.00
_cell.angle_beta   90.00
_cell.angle_gamma   90.00
#
_symmetry.space_group_name_H-M   'P 1'
#
loop_
_entity.id
_entity.type
_entity.pdbx_description
1 polymer ?
#
loop_
_entity_poly.entity_id
_entity_poly.type
_entity_poly.pdbx_seq_one_letter_code
_entity_poly.pdbx_strand_id
1 'polypeptide(L)'
;MNSQQYSRANKRVFLAVIIVFAYIAFTLFAAFGIKDADTTRIIIQLVAAIAVMVISIIAFITKRDSRTGALMMVSAMTAGYFIIALFNLTIGTWTYAIPLVIAAMIYLDIKMMMVMNAVIIISSVIRLVMQLGIGGTALQNDVIAVFVLILVGYASDSITILLTHFFDENMDEIKESSMAQVDSNKKMVIVAENISKHFDEAMSMLNDLDEAVAVSHSSIQEIADSTESTAEAIQKQAAMCVDIQGNTDNAESGIKAMIDASRQTDETVKQGADVVEELKEQAHNVAEASNVTVSVIQSLTAKVEDVKSFVESIINISNQTNLLALNASIEAARAGEAGKGFAVVADEIRQLSEQTKDASANITEIINKLNEDTRRANESIENSVSSVEKQNELIDDTRDKFNAMGEAVGLLMKDINVAEESIKKILDSTTVISDNITHLSATGEEVAASSTEGLRMADTTVESMAKCKKVLENIYMLADDLKNSVEESEEVLGQKYDFQEQ
;
A
#
# COMPACT_ATOMS: atom_id res chain seq x y z
N MET A 1 14.72 63.11 -43.22
CA MET A 1 15.95 62.43 -43.72
C MET A 1 17.03 62.45 -42.65
N ASN A 2 17.77 61.36 -42.47
CA ASN A 2 18.95 61.30 -41.59
C ASN A 2 20.24 61.74 -42.32
N SER A 3 21.35 61.89 -41.58
CA SER A 3 22.65 62.37 -42.12
C SER A 3 23.15 61.54 -43.32
N GLN A 4 23.01 60.21 -43.27
CA GLN A 4 23.39 59.33 -44.38
C GLN A 4 22.49 59.48 -45.61
N GLN A 5 21.19 59.65 -45.40
CA GLN A 5 20.22 59.93 -46.46
C GLN A 5 20.53 61.28 -47.12
N TYR A 6 20.85 62.32 -46.34
CA TYR A 6 21.33 63.58 -46.88
C TYR A 6 22.63 63.42 -47.68
N SER A 7 23.59 62.61 -47.22
CA SER A 7 24.82 62.31 -47.97
C SER A 7 24.54 61.70 -49.34
N ARG A 8 23.63 60.71 -49.39
CA ARG A 8 23.23 60.02 -50.62
C ARG A 8 22.48 60.97 -51.56
N ALA A 9 21.54 61.75 -51.02
CA ALA A 9 20.76 62.73 -51.76
C ALA A 9 21.66 63.84 -52.34
N ASN A 10 22.45 64.51 -51.50
CA ASN A 10 23.37 65.57 -51.89
C ASN A 10 24.35 65.11 -52.97
N LYS A 11 24.83 63.86 -52.94
CA LYS A 11 25.70 63.31 -54.00
C LYS A 11 24.99 63.19 -55.35
N ARG A 12 23.75 62.72 -55.37
CA ARG A 12 22.96 62.57 -56.60
C ARG A 12 22.55 63.93 -57.17
N VAL A 13 22.11 64.83 -56.31
CA VAL A 13 21.71 66.19 -56.70
C VAL A 13 22.90 67.00 -57.19
N PHE A 14 24.05 66.95 -56.51
CA PHE A 14 25.27 67.60 -56.95
C PHE A 14 25.65 67.19 -58.37
N LEU A 15 25.65 65.88 -58.66
CA LEU A 15 25.98 65.36 -60.00
C LEU A 15 24.98 65.87 -61.06
N ALA A 16 23.69 65.88 -60.74
CA ALA A 16 22.67 66.41 -61.65
C ALA A 16 22.87 67.90 -61.93
N VAL A 17 23.11 68.72 -60.90
CA VAL A 17 23.33 70.17 -61.04
C VAL A 17 24.57 70.46 -61.89
N ILE A 18 25.69 69.78 -61.64
CA ILE A 18 26.92 69.98 -62.43
C ILE A 18 26.69 69.61 -63.89
N ILE A 19 26.03 68.49 -64.19
CA ILE A 19 25.77 68.06 -65.57
C ILE A 19 24.88 69.08 -66.29
N VAL A 20 23.79 69.51 -65.66
CA VAL A 20 22.83 70.46 -66.26
C VAL A 20 23.50 71.81 -66.52
N PHE A 21 24.21 72.38 -65.54
CA PHE A 21 24.84 73.68 -65.71
C PHE A 21 26.11 73.65 -66.57
N ALA A 22 26.84 72.53 -66.63
CA ALA A 22 27.92 72.35 -67.59
C ALA A 22 27.39 72.30 -69.03
N TYR A 23 26.27 71.60 -69.26
CA TYR A 23 25.59 71.61 -70.55
C TYR A 23 25.13 73.02 -70.94
N ILE A 24 24.52 73.76 -70.01
CA ILE A 24 24.11 75.16 -70.25
C ILE A 24 25.32 76.06 -70.56
N ALA A 25 26.41 75.94 -69.80
CA ALA A 25 27.62 76.72 -70.06
C ALA A 25 28.21 76.41 -71.44
N PHE A 26 28.20 75.13 -71.85
CA PHE A 26 28.68 74.70 -73.16
C PHE A 26 27.83 75.25 -74.32
N THR A 27 26.49 75.18 -74.20
CA THR A 27 25.59 75.74 -75.23
C THR A 27 25.73 77.26 -75.35
N LEU A 28 25.94 77.95 -74.23
CA LEU A 28 26.21 79.40 -74.22
C LEU A 28 27.57 79.75 -74.81
N PHE A 29 28.61 78.94 -74.56
CA PHE A 29 29.93 79.14 -75.16
C PHE A 29 29.90 78.94 -76.69
N ALA A 30 29.15 77.95 -77.19
CA ALA A 30 28.96 77.75 -78.63
C ALA A 30 28.25 78.94 -79.30
N ALA A 31 27.33 79.61 -78.59
CA ALA A 31 26.64 80.80 -79.09
C ALA A 31 27.55 82.03 -79.27
N PHE A 32 28.72 82.06 -78.63
CA PHE A 32 29.71 83.15 -78.75
C PHE A 32 30.34 83.26 -80.16
N GLY A 33 30.26 82.19 -80.96
CA GLY A 33 30.84 82.13 -82.32
C GLY A 33 29.96 82.71 -83.44
N ILE A 34 28.75 83.20 -83.14
CA ILE A 34 27.79 83.69 -84.13
C ILE A 34 27.89 85.23 -84.24
N LYS A 35 28.10 85.75 -85.46
CA LYS A 35 28.44 87.16 -85.75
C LYS A 35 27.39 88.23 -85.40
N ASP A 36 26.18 87.85 -84.97
CA ASP A 36 25.05 88.75 -84.63
C ASP A 36 24.56 88.63 -83.17
N ALA A 37 25.36 88.06 -82.27
CA ALA A 37 24.95 87.83 -80.88
C ALA A 37 25.32 88.98 -79.92
N ASP A 38 24.38 89.41 -79.06
CA ASP A 38 24.60 90.38 -77.97
C ASP A 38 25.58 89.81 -76.93
N THR A 39 26.85 90.19 -77.07
CA THR A 39 27.98 89.65 -76.30
C THR A 39 27.80 89.87 -74.79
N THR A 40 27.09 90.93 -74.39
CA THR A 40 26.87 91.28 -72.99
C THR A 40 25.97 90.29 -72.26
N ARG A 41 24.89 89.80 -72.91
CA ARG A 41 23.93 88.87 -72.29
C ARG A 41 24.51 87.47 -72.11
N ILE A 42 25.33 87.02 -73.07
CA ILE A 42 25.95 85.70 -73.02
C ILE A 42 26.96 85.64 -71.88
N ILE A 43 27.73 86.70 -71.64
CA ILE A 43 28.68 86.79 -70.52
C ILE A 43 27.96 86.66 -69.16
N ILE A 44 26.85 87.37 -68.96
CA ILE A 44 26.08 87.32 -67.70
C ILE A 44 25.59 85.89 -67.42
N GLN A 45 25.08 85.19 -68.42
CA GLN A 45 24.57 83.82 -68.28
C GLN A 45 25.69 82.81 -68.03
N LEU A 46 26.84 82.97 -68.70
CA LEU A 46 28.01 82.12 -68.49
C LEU A 46 28.55 82.28 -67.05
N VAL A 47 28.62 83.50 -66.55
CA VAL A 47 29.01 83.80 -65.15
C VAL A 47 28.01 83.19 -64.17
N ALA A 48 26.71 83.30 -64.42
CA ALA A 48 25.68 82.70 -63.57
C ALA A 48 25.79 81.16 -63.54
N ALA A 49 26.00 80.52 -64.69
CA ALA A 49 26.16 79.07 -64.76
C ALA A 49 27.41 78.57 -64.03
N ILE A 50 28.54 79.29 -64.18
CA ILE A 50 29.77 79.00 -63.44
C ILE A 50 29.58 79.23 -61.93
N ALA A 51 28.90 80.30 -61.53
CA ALA A 51 28.60 80.58 -60.13
C ALA A 51 27.78 79.46 -59.48
N VAL A 52 26.77 78.93 -60.16
CA VAL A 52 26.00 77.78 -59.63
C VAL A 52 26.87 76.55 -59.46
N MET A 53 27.74 76.24 -60.44
CA MET A 53 28.65 75.10 -60.32
C MET A 53 29.60 75.28 -59.13
N VAL A 54 30.17 76.47 -58.94
CA VAL A 54 31.07 76.77 -57.81
C VAL A 54 30.34 76.68 -56.47
N ILE A 55 29.16 77.29 -56.34
CA ILE A 55 28.37 77.21 -55.10
C ILE A 55 27.97 75.77 -54.80
N SER A 56 27.63 74.99 -55.83
CA SER A 56 27.28 73.57 -55.66
C SER A 56 28.49 72.72 -55.25
N ILE A 57 29.68 73.02 -55.77
CA ILE A 57 30.95 72.37 -55.34
C ILE A 57 31.25 72.72 -53.89
N ILE A 58 31.13 73.98 -53.50
CA ILE A 58 31.33 74.42 -52.11
C ILE A 58 30.32 73.75 -51.19
N ALA A 59 29.03 73.77 -51.54
CA ALA A 59 27.98 73.11 -50.76
C ALA A 59 28.26 71.61 -50.58
N PHE A 60 28.76 70.95 -51.62
CA PHE A 60 29.08 69.52 -51.58
C PHE A 60 30.32 69.21 -50.72
N ILE A 61 31.37 70.05 -50.77
CA ILE A 61 32.60 69.82 -49.99
C ILE A 61 32.39 70.19 -48.53
N THR A 62 31.74 71.33 -48.25
CA THR A 62 31.67 71.87 -46.89
C THR A 62 30.51 71.28 -46.07
N LYS A 63 29.40 70.89 -46.71
CA LYS A 63 28.16 70.47 -46.01
C LYS A 63 27.46 69.27 -46.65
N ARG A 64 28.23 68.23 -46.99
CA ARG A 64 27.76 67.03 -47.71
C ARG A 64 26.63 66.26 -47.03
N ASP A 65 26.59 66.21 -45.71
CA ASP A 65 25.67 65.31 -44.98
C ASP A 65 24.56 66.10 -44.26
N SER A 66 24.44 67.39 -44.56
CA SER A 66 23.51 68.30 -43.88
C SER A 66 22.41 68.80 -44.81
N ARG A 67 21.23 69.04 -44.23
CA ARG A 67 20.14 69.81 -44.84
C ARG A 67 20.59 71.18 -45.36
N THR A 68 21.60 71.78 -44.73
CA THR A 68 22.12 73.08 -45.16
C THR A 68 22.81 72.99 -46.53
N GLY A 69 23.49 71.87 -46.82
CA GLY A 69 24.09 71.62 -48.13
C GLY A 69 23.03 71.48 -49.22
N ALA A 70 21.94 70.75 -48.92
CA ALA A 70 20.79 70.62 -49.80
C ALA A 70 20.18 71.99 -50.15
N LEU A 71 19.93 72.82 -49.12
CA LEU A 71 19.36 74.16 -49.29
C LEU A 71 20.28 75.08 -50.11
N MET A 72 21.60 75.01 -49.89
CA MET A 72 22.58 75.75 -50.69
C MET A 72 22.56 75.33 -52.17
N MET A 73 22.48 74.03 -52.47
CA MET A 73 22.41 73.54 -53.85
C MET A 73 21.10 73.93 -54.53
N VAL A 74 19.95 73.75 -53.85
CA VAL A 74 18.63 74.10 -54.40
C VAL A 74 18.52 75.60 -54.63
N SER A 75 18.94 76.43 -53.67
CA SER A 75 18.92 77.89 -53.85
C SER A 75 19.84 78.34 -54.98
N ALA A 76 21.05 77.77 -55.10
CA ALA A 76 21.99 78.07 -56.17
C ALA A 76 21.42 77.71 -57.55
N MET A 77 20.91 76.49 -57.74
CA MET A 77 20.35 76.07 -59.03
C MET A 77 19.11 76.89 -59.42
N THR A 78 18.26 77.23 -58.44
CA THR A 78 17.07 78.05 -58.66
C THR A 78 17.45 79.47 -59.08
N ALA A 79 18.39 80.10 -58.38
CA ALA A 79 18.87 81.44 -58.69
C ALA A 79 19.59 81.50 -60.04
N GLY A 80 20.41 80.50 -60.36
CA GLY A 80 21.06 80.40 -61.67
C GLY A 80 20.06 80.24 -62.80
N TYR A 81 19.07 79.36 -62.64
CA TYR A 81 18.00 79.22 -63.63
C TYR A 81 17.22 80.53 -63.83
N PHE A 82 16.89 81.24 -62.75
CA PHE A 82 16.21 82.54 -62.82
C PHE A 82 16.99 83.55 -63.69
N ILE A 83 18.31 83.63 -63.51
CA ILE A 83 19.18 84.51 -64.31
C ILE A 83 19.21 84.03 -65.77
N ILE A 84 19.37 82.73 -66.01
CA ILE A 84 19.41 82.17 -67.37
C ILE A 84 18.09 82.40 -68.11
N ALA A 85 16.95 82.20 -67.44
CA ALA A 85 15.62 82.35 -68.02
C ALA A 85 15.33 83.80 -68.45
N LEU A 86 15.83 84.80 -67.70
CA LEU A 86 15.62 86.22 -68.00
C LEU A 86 16.46 86.75 -69.17
N PHE A 87 17.73 86.33 -69.26
CA PHE A 87 18.67 86.91 -70.23
C PHE A 87 18.75 86.13 -71.55
N ASN A 88 18.35 84.86 -71.56
CA ASN A 88 18.43 84.01 -72.74
C ASN A 88 17.20 84.19 -73.64
N LEU A 89 17.40 84.58 -74.89
CA LEU A 89 16.33 84.78 -75.89
C LEU A 89 16.11 83.54 -76.78
N THR A 90 16.84 82.45 -76.56
CA THR A 90 16.70 81.22 -77.35
C THR A 90 15.37 80.53 -77.03
N ILE A 91 14.70 80.04 -78.07
CA ILE A 91 13.50 79.21 -77.94
C ILE A 91 13.91 77.91 -77.23
N GLY A 92 13.22 77.56 -76.15
CA GLY A 92 13.43 76.30 -75.42
C GLY A 92 14.24 76.37 -74.12
N THR A 93 14.73 77.55 -73.68
CA THR A 93 15.45 77.70 -72.38
C THR A 93 14.64 77.19 -71.18
N TRP A 94 13.32 77.26 -71.26
CA TRP A 94 12.42 76.80 -70.19
C TRP A 94 12.60 75.31 -69.85
N THR A 95 13.05 74.49 -70.81
CA THR A 95 13.27 73.05 -70.63
C THR A 95 14.32 72.72 -69.57
N TYR A 96 15.25 73.63 -69.28
CA TYR A 96 16.28 73.44 -68.24
C TYR A 96 15.72 73.40 -66.81
N ALA A 97 14.48 73.86 -66.58
CA ALA A 97 13.84 73.74 -65.27
C ALA A 97 13.49 72.29 -64.92
N ILE A 98 13.15 71.45 -65.91
CA ILE A 98 12.63 70.10 -65.65
C ILE A 98 13.66 69.21 -64.93
N PRO A 99 14.93 69.10 -65.38
CA PRO A 99 15.94 68.32 -64.65
C PRO A 99 16.24 68.87 -63.25
N LEU A 100 16.13 70.19 -63.03
CA LEU A 100 16.36 70.82 -61.73
C LEU A 100 15.23 70.49 -60.74
N VAL A 101 13.98 70.53 -61.21
CA VAL A 101 12.79 70.07 -60.46
C VAL A 101 12.95 68.62 -60.02
N ILE A 102 13.33 67.73 -60.93
CA ILE A 102 13.57 66.31 -60.62
C ILE A 102 14.71 66.15 -59.60
N ALA A 103 15.78 66.94 -59.71
CA ALA A 103 16.88 66.86 -58.75
C ALA A 103 16.44 67.27 -57.34
N ALA A 104 15.63 68.33 -57.19
CA ALA A 104 15.17 68.77 -55.87
C ALA A 104 14.17 67.80 -55.20
N MET A 105 13.37 67.06 -55.98
CA MET A 105 12.45 66.04 -55.45
C MET A 105 13.15 65.01 -54.55
N ILE A 106 14.43 64.71 -54.80
CA ILE A 106 15.20 63.71 -54.04
C ILE A 106 15.26 64.06 -52.54
N TYR A 107 15.19 65.35 -52.18
CA TYR A 107 15.21 65.76 -50.78
C TYR A 107 13.90 65.52 -50.04
N LEU A 108 12.80 65.25 -50.77
CA LEU A 108 11.47 65.06 -50.22
C LEU A 108 11.06 66.19 -49.23
N ASP A 109 11.53 67.42 -49.46
CA ASP A 109 11.23 68.60 -48.65
C ASP A 109 10.27 69.51 -49.44
N ILE A 110 8.99 69.42 -49.11
CA ILE A 110 7.90 70.16 -49.78
C ILE A 110 8.13 71.68 -49.75
N LYS A 111 8.74 72.21 -48.68
CA LYS A 111 9.00 73.65 -48.58
C LYS A 111 10.07 74.08 -49.58
N MET A 112 11.12 73.28 -49.76
CA MET A 112 12.14 73.57 -50.78
C MET A 112 11.56 73.48 -52.20
N MET A 113 10.67 72.52 -52.44
CA MET A 113 10.07 72.29 -53.76
C MET A 113 9.13 73.43 -54.17
N MET A 114 8.22 73.85 -53.27
CA MET A 114 7.31 74.98 -53.51
C MET A 114 8.06 76.28 -53.83
N VAL A 115 9.13 76.58 -53.08
CA VAL A 115 9.93 77.79 -53.30
C VAL A 115 10.61 77.76 -54.66
N MET A 116 11.21 76.62 -55.04
CA MET A 116 11.85 76.49 -56.35
C MET A 116 10.85 76.60 -57.50
N ASN A 117 9.72 75.91 -57.43
CA ASN A 117 8.66 75.97 -58.43
C ASN A 117 8.11 77.39 -58.60
N ALA A 118 7.87 78.10 -57.49
CA ALA A 118 7.40 79.48 -57.52
C ALA A 118 8.39 80.39 -58.28
N VAL A 119 9.69 80.27 -58.00
CA VAL A 119 10.72 81.08 -58.69
C VAL A 119 10.81 80.73 -60.18
N ILE A 120 10.72 79.46 -60.55
CA ILE A 120 10.72 79.00 -61.96
C ILE A 120 9.50 79.56 -62.72
N ILE A 121 8.31 79.48 -62.14
CA ILE A 121 7.08 80.02 -62.75
C ILE A 121 7.14 81.54 -62.86
N ILE A 122 7.55 82.25 -61.80
CA ILE A 122 7.71 83.72 -61.79
C ILE A 122 8.69 84.15 -62.88
N SER A 123 9.84 83.47 -63.03
CA SER A 123 10.82 83.78 -64.07
C SER A 123 10.23 83.66 -65.48
N SER A 124 9.37 82.67 -65.70
CA SER A 124 8.72 82.41 -66.98
C SER A 124 7.61 83.42 -67.30
N VAL A 125 6.86 83.85 -66.27
CA VAL A 125 5.86 84.92 -66.40
C VAL A 125 6.53 86.26 -66.71
N ILE A 126 7.64 86.60 -66.05
CA ILE A 126 8.40 87.82 -66.34
C ILE A 126 8.89 87.80 -67.79
N ARG A 127 9.41 86.65 -68.26
CA ARG A 127 9.84 86.47 -69.65
C ARG A 127 8.70 86.72 -70.65
N LEU A 128 7.51 86.16 -70.39
CA LEU A 128 6.32 86.37 -71.22
C LEU A 128 5.92 87.86 -71.31
N VAL A 129 5.94 88.58 -70.18
CA VAL A 129 5.60 90.02 -70.12
C VAL A 129 6.62 90.87 -70.88
N MET A 130 7.92 90.57 -70.76
CA MET A 130 8.97 91.29 -71.51
C MET A 130 8.80 91.13 -73.02
N GLN A 131 8.34 89.97 -73.49
CA GLN A 131 8.20 89.69 -74.92
C GLN A 131 6.94 90.31 -75.56
N LEU A 132 5.88 90.50 -74.75
CA LEU A 132 4.67 91.25 -75.14
C LEU A 132 4.97 92.73 -75.43
N GLY A 133 5.94 93.33 -74.75
CA GLY A 133 6.31 94.75 -74.91
C GLY A 133 7.17 95.09 -76.15
N ILE A 134 7.81 94.09 -76.77
CA ILE A 134 8.83 94.30 -77.82
C ILE A 134 8.33 93.88 -79.22
N GLY A 135 7.08 93.41 -79.36
CA GLY A 135 6.53 92.97 -80.65
C GLY A 135 7.15 91.68 -81.19
N GLY A 136 7.58 90.79 -80.30
CA GLY A 136 8.38 89.60 -80.62
C GLY A 136 7.60 88.45 -81.29
N THR A 137 8.27 87.73 -82.19
CA THR A 137 7.76 86.64 -83.04
C THR A 137 7.62 85.27 -82.36
N ALA A 138 7.88 85.16 -81.04
CA ALA A 138 7.94 83.87 -80.31
C ALA A 138 6.95 83.73 -79.13
N LEU A 139 5.87 84.52 -79.08
CA LEU A 139 4.85 84.51 -78.01
C LEU A 139 4.22 83.13 -77.74
N GLN A 140 4.00 82.32 -78.77
CA GLN A 140 3.37 81.00 -78.62
C GLN A 140 4.19 80.05 -77.73
N ASN A 141 5.53 80.07 -77.85
CA ASN A 141 6.39 79.16 -77.11
C ASN A 141 6.51 79.52 -75.62
N ASP A 142 6.50 80.81 -75.26
CA ASP A 142 6.57 81.24 -73.85
C ASP A 142 5.25 81.03 -73.11
N VAL A 143 4.11 81.13 -73.81
CA VAL A 143 2.80 80.73 -73.24
C VAL A 143 2.80 79.23 -72.94
N ILE A 144 3.25 78.40 -73.88
CA ILE A 144 3.40 76.94 -73.66
C ILE A 144 4.34 76.66 -72.49
N ALA A 145 5.47 77.37 -72.39
CA ALA A 145 6.42 77.21 -71.29
C ALA A 145 5.80 77.45 -69.91
N VAL A 146 5.03 78.53 -69.75
CA VAL A 146 4.34 78.84 -68.48
C VAL A 146 3.36 77.72 -68.11
N PHE A 147 2.54 77.26 -69.07
CA PHE A 147 1.59 76.17 -68.81
C PHE A 147 2.30 74.86 -68.46
N VAL A 148 3.36 74.49 -69.19
CA VAL A 148 4.13 73.27 -68.91
C VAL A 148 4.82 73.35 -67.55
N LEU A 149 5.39 74.49 -67.17
CA LEU A 149 6.06 74.66 -65.88
C LEU A 149 5.08 74.70 -64.69
N ILE A 150 3.85 75.22 -64.89
CA ILE A 150 2.78 75.08 -63.89
C ILE A 150 2.42 73.60 -63.70
N LEU A 151 2.27 72.84 -64.80
CA LEU A 151 1.97 71.41 -64.73
C LEU A 151 3.10 70.61 -64.07
N VAL A 152 4.36 70.89 -64.42
CA VAL A 152 5.53 70.27 -63.81
C VAL A 152 5.63 70.63 -62.33
N GLY A 153 5.39 71.89 -61.97
CA GLY A 153 5.36 72.34 -60.58
C GLY A 153 4.31 71.59 -59.76
N TYR A 154 3.05 71.58 -60.23
CA TYR A 154 1.96 70.85 -59.59
C TYR A 154 2.26 69.35 -59.45
N ALA A 155 2.71 68.70 -60.54
CA ALA A 155 3.06 67.28 -60.52
C ALA A 155 4.19 67.01 -59.51
N SER A 156 5.18 67.89 -59.44
CA SER A 156 6.32 67.72 -58.54
C SER A 156 5.98 67.86 -57.07
N ASP A 157 5.14 68.84 -56.72
CA ASP A 157 4.68 69.02 -55.35
C ASP A 157 3.76 67.85 -54.94
N SER A 158 2.84 67.43 -55.81
CA SER A 158 1.94 66.31 -55.55
C SER A 158 2.68 64.98 -55.35
N ILE A 159 3.70 64.68 -56.17
CA ILE A 159 4.51 63.47 -56.01
C ILE A 159 5.31 63.52 -54.71
N THR A 160 5.87 64.68 -54.38
CA THR A 160 6.66 64.85 -53.15
C THR A 160 5.80 64.63 -51.91
N ILE A 161 4.58 65.18 -51.85
CA ILE A 161 3.65 64.99 -50.72
C ILE A 161 3.28 63.51 -50.55
N LEU A 162 2.94 62.82 -51.65
CA LEU A 162 2.58 61.40 -51.60
C LEU A 162 3.74 60.55 -51.08
N LEU A 163 4.96 60.79 -51.58
CA LEU A 163 6.14 60.06 -51.15
C LEU A 163 6.43 60.29 -49.66
N THR A 164 6.31 61.52 -49.16
CA THR A 164 6.50 61.81 -47.72
C THR A 164 5.47 61.05 -46.87
N HIS A 165 4.18 61.09 -47.24
CA HIS A 165 3.13 60.39 -46.49
C HIS A 165 3.32 58.86 -46.50
N PHE A 166 3.65 58.28 -47.66
CA PHE A 166 3.91 56.85 -47.77
C PHE A 166 5.08 56.39 -46.88
N PHE A 167 6.16 57.18 -46.81
CA PHE A 167 7.29 56.85 -45.93
C PHE A 167 6.94 56.94 -44.45
N ASP A 168 6.14 57.93 -44.04
CA ASP A 168 5.72 58.07 -42.64
C ASP A 168 4.79 56.92 -42.22
N GLU A 169 3.78 56.58 -43.02
CA GLU A 169 2.82 55.50 -42.71
C GLU A 169 3.50 54.12 -42.61
N ASN A 170 4.38 53.78 -43.55
CA ASN A 170 5.12 52.51 -43.48
C ASN A 170 6.11 52.47 -42.30
N MET A 171 6.68 53.62 -41.90
CA MET A 171 7.60 53.67 -40.76
C MET A 171 6.86 53.45 -39.44
N ASP A 172 5.66 54.01 -39.30
CA ASP A 172 4.82 53.83 -38.12
C ASP A 172 4.35 52.37 -38.00
N GLU A 173 3.93 51.73 -39.10
CA GLU A 173 3.53 50.31 -39.11
C GLU A 173 4.70 49.36 -38.76
N ILE A 174 5.90 49.63 -39.29
CA ILE A 174 7.11 48.86 -38.94
C ILE A 174 7.46 49.04 -37.46
N LYS A 175 7.28 50.24 -36.90
CA LYS A 175 7.55 50.50 -35.49
C LYS A 175 6.55 49.79 -34.59
N GLU A 176 5.26 49.83 -34.91
CA GLU A 176 4.21 49.15 -34.15
C GLU A 176 4.40 47.62 -34.16
N SER A 177 4.66 47.03 -35.33
CA SER A 177 4.93 45.60 -35.45
C SER A 177 6.21 45.17 -34.72
N SER A 178 7.27 45.99 -34.76
CA SER A 178 8.50 45.73 -33.99
C SER A 178 8.27 45.79 -32.48
N MET A 179 7.42 46.70 -31.99
CA MET A 179 7.07 46.79 -30.57
C MET A 179 6.23 45.58 -30.12
N ALA A 180 5.28 45.15 -30.95
CA ALA A 180 4.50 43.94 -30.69
C ALA A 180 5.38 42.68 -30.67
N GLN A 181 6.40 42.60 -31.53
CA GLN A 181 7.35 41.49 -31.54
C GLN A 181 8.18 41.44 -30.25
N VAL A 182 8.65 42.59 -29.74
CA VAL A 182 9.38 42.66 -28.47
C VAL A 182 8.49 42.23 -27.29
N ASP A 183 7.22 42.66 -27.25
CA ASP A 183 6.27 42.23 -26.21
C ASP A 183 6.01 40.71 -26.27
N SER A 184 5.85 40.15 -27.48
CA SER A 184 5.71 38.71 -27.69
C SER A 184 6.94 37.93 -27.23
N ASN A 185 8.14 38.44 -27.52
CA ASN A 185 9.41 37.88 -27.07
C ASN A 185 9.48 37.84 -25.53
N LYS A 186 9.18 38.96 -24.84
CA LYS A 186 9.13 38.98 -23.36
C LYS A 186 8.15 37.96 -22.78
N LYS A 187 6.98 37.81 -23.39
CA LYS A 187 6.02 36.77 -22.99
C LYS A 187 6.57 35.36 -23.19
N MET A 188 7.31 35.10 -24.28
CA MET A 188 7.99 33.81 -24.50
C MET A 188 9.05 33.52 -23.43
N VAL A 189 9.82 34.52 -22.99
CA VAL A 189 10.78 34.34 -21.88
C VAL A 189 10.06 33.97 -20.58
N ILE A 190 8.96 34.68 -20.24
CA ILE A 190 8.17 34.38 -19.04
C ILE A 190 7.57 32.96 -19.12
N VAL A 191 7.12 32.52 -20.29
CA VAL A 191 6.63 31.14 -20.49
C VAL A 191 7.76 30.14 -20.29
N ALA A 192 8.93 30.37 -20.87
CA ALA A 192 10.10 29.51 -20.69
C ALA A 192 10.52 29.40 -19.22
N GLU A 193 10.57 30.52 -18.48
CA GLU A 193 10.90 30.51 -17.05
C GLU A 193 9.87 29.76 -16.20
N ASN A 194 8.58 29.90 -16.51
CA ASN A 194 7.54 29.11 -15.84
C ASN A 194 7.66 27.62 -16.15
N ILE A 195 8.04 27.25 -17.38
CA ILE A 195 8.31 25.84 -17.74
C ILE A 195 9.49 25.31 -16.94
N SER A 196 10.61 26.05 -16.83
CA SER A 196 11.76 25.64 -16.02
C SER A 196 11.40 25.46 -14.55
N LYS A 197 10.61 26.38 -13.97
CA LYS A 197 10.15 26.24 -12.58
C LYS A 197 9.26 25.00 -12.38
N HIS A 198 8.27 24.79 -13.25
CA HIS A 198 7.38 23.63 -13.15
C HIS A 198 8.10 22.32 -13.45
N PHE A 199 9.18 22.35 -14.24
CA PHE A 199 10.06 21.20 -14.44
C PHE A 199 10.73 20.76 -13.14
N ASP A 200 11.31 21.69 -12.36
CA ASP A 200 11.92 21.37 -11.07
C ASP A 200 10.90 20.77 -10.09
N GLU A 201 9.69 21.34 -10.02
CA GLU A 201 8.58 20.81 -9.22
C GLU A 201 8.19 19.40 -9.66
N ALA A 202 8.05 19.15 -10.97
CA ALA A 202 7.71 17.84 -11.52
C ALA A 202 8.82 16.80 -11.29
N MET A 203 10.08 17.21 -11.40
CA MET A 203 11.24 16.34 -11.13
C MET A 203 11.31 15.96 -9.65
N SER A 204 11.02 16.89 -8.73
CA SER A 204 10.91 16.58 -7.30
C SER A 204 9.81 15.56 -7.04
N MET A 205 8.61 15.77 -7.61
CA MET A 205 7.50 14.83 -7.46
C MET A 205 7.81 13.44 -8.03
N LEU A 206 8.55 13.36 -9.13
CA LEU A 206 9.02 12.06 -9.66
C LEU A 206 10.01 11.38 -8.73
N ASN A 207 10.92 12.11 -8.09
CA ASN A 207 11.83 11.50 -7.12
C ASN A 207 11.08 10.98 -5.88
N ASP A 208 10.12 11.75 -5.36
CA ASP A 208 9.28 11.33 -4.23
C ASP A 208 8.46 10.08 -4.57
N LEU A 209 7.94 10.02 -5.81
CA LEU A 209 7.22 8.85 -6.30
C LEU A 209 8.15 7.63 -6.45
N ASP A 210 9.42 7.81 -6.80
CA ASP A 210 10.39 6.73 -6.99
C ASP A 210 10.70 6.06 -5.64
N GLU A 211 10.90 6.89 -4.63
CA GLU A 211 11.06 6.44 -3.24
C GLU A 211 9.79 5.73 -2.74
N ALA A 212 8.60 6.29 -2.99
CA ALA A 212 7.34 5.66 -2.60
C ALA A 212 7.13 4.29 -3.27
N VAL A 213 7.49 4.16 -4.55
CA VAL A 213 7.41 2.89 -5.28
C VAL A 213 8.44 1.89 -4.74
N ALA A 214 9.66 2.32 -4.42
CA ALA A 214 10.67 1.45 -3.82
C ALA A 214 10.23 0.91 -2.45
N VAL A 215 9.65 1.77 -1.60
CA VAL A 215 9.05 1.35 -0.33
C VAL A 215 7.92 0.36 -0.56
N SER A 216 7.01 0.66 -1.50
CA SER A 216 5.90 -0.24 -1.85
C SER A 216 6.38 -1.59 -2.35
N HIS A 217 7.43 -1.62 -3.18
CA HIS A 217 8.04 -2.86 -3.66
C HIS A 217 8.58 -3.70 -2.49
N SER A 218 9.32 -3.08 -1.57
CA SER A 218 9.83 -3.77 -0.37
C SER A 218 8.69 -4.33 0.49
N SER A 219 7.65 -3.54 0.74
CA SER A 219 6.51 -4.01 1.54
C SER A 219 5.75 -5.16 0.87
N ILE A 220 5.58 -5.14 -0.45
CA ILE A 220 4.93 -6.25 -1.17
C ILE A 220 5.81 -7.51 -1.14
N GLN A 221 7.13 -7.38 -1.24
CA GLN A 221 8.05 -8.50 -1.09
C GLN A 221 7.94 -9.13 0.30
N GLU A 222 7.91 -8.32 1.37
CA GLU A 222 7.70 -8.80 2.73
C GLU A 222 6.35 -9.53 2.89
N ILE A 223 5.29 -9.05 2.23
CA ILE A 223 3.99 -9.73 2.21
C ILE A 223 4.10 -11.08 1.50
N ALA A 224 4.81 -11.16 0.38
CA ALA A 224 5.03 -12.42 -0.34
C ALA A 224 5.76 -13.45 0.54
N ASP A 225 6.87 -13.05 1.17
CA ASP A 225 7.66 -13.89 2.07
C ASP A 225 6.85 -14.34 3.30
N SER A 226 6.06 -13.43 3.87
CA SER A 226 5.14 -13.74 4.98
C SER A 226 4.03 -14.69 4.55
N THR A 227 3.57 -14.61 3.30
CA THR A 227 2.54 -15.50 2.75
C THR A 227 3.10 -16.92 2.56
N GLU A 228 4.34 -17.05 2.10
CA GLU A 228 5.04 -18.34 2.03
C GLU A 228 5.18 -18.97 3.42
N SER A 229 5.63 -18.20 4.40
CA SER A 229 5.73 -18.65 5.80
C SER A 229 4.36 -19.07 6.37
N THR A 230 3.30 -18.35 5.99
CA THR A 230 1.92 -18.68 6.38
C THR A 230 1.46 -19.99 5.73
N ALA A 231 1.78 -20.22 4.46
CA ALA A 231 1.47 -21.47 3.76
C ALA A 231 2.14 -22.68 4.43
N GLU A 232 3.41 -22.55 4.84
CA GLU A 232 4.09 -23.61 5.60
C GLU A 232 3.40 -23.89 6.95
N ALA A 233 2.97 -22.83 7.65
CA ALA A 233 2.26 -22.97 8.92
C ALA A 233 0.91 -23.68 8.73
N ILE A 234 0.16 -23.34 7.68
CA ILE A 234 -1.09 -24.00 7.30
C ILE A 234 -0.87 -25.50 7.05
N GLN A 235 0.17 -25.87 6.30
CA GLN A 235 0.51 -27.29 6.04
C GLN A 235 0.82 -28.05 7.34
N LYS A 236 1.61 -27.44 8.24
CA LYS A 236 1.88 -28.04 9.56
C LYS A 236 0.61 -28.21 10.38
N GLN A 237 -0.29 -27.23 10.35
CA GLN A 237 -1.56 -27.29 11.06
C GLN A 237 -2.49 -28.37 10.49
N ALA A 238 -2.47 -28.58 9.17
CA ALA A 238 -3.20 -29.66 8.52
C ALA A 238 -2.71 -31.04 8.98
N ALA A 239 -1.38 -31.24 9.03
CA ALA A 239 -0.79 -32.47 9.56
C ALA A 239 -1.18 -32.71 11.03
N MET A 240 -1.15 -31.67 11.87
CA MET A 240 -1.60 -31.77 13.25
C MET A 240 -3.07 -32.18 13.37
N CYS A 241 -3.96 -31.73 12.47
CA CYS A 241 -5.36 -32.15 12.49
C CYS A 241 -5.51 -33.64 12.20
N VAL A 242 -4.72 -34.18 11.25
CA VAL A 242 -4.68 -35.62 10.97
C VAL A 242 -4.21 -36.41 12.19
N ASP A 243 -3.16 -35.93 12.87
CA ASP A 243 -2.66 -36.57 14.09
C ASP A 243 -3.69 -36.52 15.23
N ILE A 244 -4.38 -35.39 15.42
CA ILE A 244 -5.46 -35.25 16.40
C ILE A 244 -6.58 -36.24 16.09
N GLN A 245 -6.97 -36.38 14.82
CA GLN A 245 -8.01 -37.30 14.42
C GLN A 245 -7.63 -38.75 14.72
N GLY A 246 -6.41 -39.17 14.36
CA GLY A 246 -5.91 -40.50 14.70
C GLY A 246 -5.83 -40.76 16.21
N ASN A 247 -5.42 -39.77 17.01
CA ASN A 247 -5.42 -39.88 18.48
C ASN A 247 -6.84 -39.98 19.04
N THR A 248 -7.80 -39.28 18.43
CA THR A 248 -9.21 -39.29 18.83
C THR A 248 -9.86 -40.64 18.53
N ASP A 249 -9.58 -41.24 17.36
CA ASP A 249 -10.03 -42.60 17.00
C ASP A 249 -9.48 -43.66 17.98
N ASN A 250 -8.21 -43.52 18.38
CA ASN A 250 -7.60 -44.38 19.39
C ASN A 250 -8.27 -44.21 20.77
N ALA A 251 -8.58 -42.97 21.15
CA ALA A 251 -9.27 -42.68 22.41
C ALA A 251 -10.71 -43.25 22.42
N GLU A 252 -11.44 -43.15 21.30
CA GLU A 252 -12.77 -43.77 21.14
C GLU A 252 -12.70 -45.29 21.32
N SER A 253 -11.71 -45.93 20.69
CA SER A 253 -11.45 -47.37 20.86
C SER A 253 -11.14 -47.73 22.31
N GLY A 254 -10.34 -46.90 23.00
CA GLY A 254 -10.02 -47.07 24.41
C GLY A 254 -11.25 -46.92 25.32
N ILE A 255 -12.12 -45.94 25.05
CA ILE A 255 -13.39 -45.74 25.77
C ILE A 255 -14.28 -46.96 25.62
N LYS A 256 -14.40 -47.52 24.41
CA LYS A 256 -15.19 -48.73 24.17
C LYS A 256 -14.68 -49.91 24.99
N ALA A 257 -13.36 -50.11 25.04
CA ALA A 257 -12.76 -51.14 25.89
C ALA A 257 -13.01 -50.89 27.39
N MET A 258 -13.01 -49.63 27.84
CA MET A 258 -13.36 -49.28 29.23
C MET A 258 -14.83 -49.57 29.56
N ILE A 259 -15.75 -49.33 28.62
CA ILE A 259 -17.18 -49.68 28.78
C ILE A 259 -17.32 -51.19 28.98
N ASP A 260 -16.72 -51.99 28.10
CA ASP A 260 -16.78 -53.45 28.17
C ASP A 260 -16.19 -53.98 29.48
N ALA A 261 -15.01 -53.47 29.88
CA ALA A 261 -14.36 -53.85 31.13
C ALA A 261 -15.17 -53.45 32.38
N SER A 262 -15.77 -52.25 32.37
CA SER A 262 -16.61 -51.77 33.47
C SER A 262 -17.88 -52.61 33.61
N ARG A 263 -18.50 -52.99 32.49
CA ARG A 263 -19.66 -53.89 32.48
C ARG A 263 -19.31 -55.27 33.02
N GLN A 264 -18.20 -55.85 32.59
CA GLN A 264 -17.73 -57.14 33.12
C GLN A 264 -17.44 -57.06 34.63
N THR A 265 -16.89 -55.94 35.09
CA THR A 265 -16.63 -55.70 36.51
C THR A 265 -17.94 -55.59 37.30
N ASP A 266 -18.93 -54.86 36.80
CA ASP A 266 -20.28 -54.77 37.40
C ASP A 266 -20.94 -56.15 37.53
N GLU A 267 -20.87 -56.98 36.48
CA GLU A 267 -21.37 -58.36 36.49
C GLU A 267 -20.65 -59.21 37.55
N THR A 268 -19.32 -59.08 37.67
CA THR A 268 -18.51 -59.79 38.67
C THR A 268 -18.83 -59.34 40.10
N VAL A 269 -19.04 -58.03 40.30
CA VAL A 269 -19.44 -57.47 41.61
C VAL A 269 -20.81 -57.99 42.04
N LYS A 270 -21.78 -58.05 41.11
CA LYS A 270 -23.11 -58.61 41.38
C LYS A 270 -23.04 -60.10 41.75
N GLN A 271 -22.29 -60.89 40.99
CA GLN A 271 -22.06 -62.30 41.32
C GLN A 271 -21.38 -62.47 42.68
N GLY A 272 -20.40 -61.62 43.00
CA GLY A 272 -19.73 -61.61 44.31
C GLY A 272 -20.71 -61.30 45.44
N ALA A 273 -21.59 -60.31 45.27
CA ALA A 273 -22.62 -59.97 46.23
C ALA A 273 -23.62 -61.11 46.45
N ASP A 274 -24.06 -61.78 45.37
CA ASP A 274 -24.96 -62.95 45.46
C ASP A 274 -24.33 -64.10 46.26
N VAL A 275 -23.04 -64.39 46.03
CA VAL A 275 -22.29 -65.42 46.78
C VAL A 275 -22.16 -65.05 48.27
N VAL A 276 -21.98 -63.78 48.59
CA VAL A 276 -21.91 -63.31 49.99
C VAL A 276 -23.26 -63.49 50.70
N GLU A 277 -24.37 -63.26 50.00
CA GLU A 277 -25.70 -63.51 50.54
C GLU A 277 -25.94 -65.02 50.80
N GLU A 278 -25.51 -65.89 49.88
CA GLU A 278 -25.58 -67.34 50.08
C GLU A 278 -24.69 -67.80 51.26
N LEU A 279 -23.49 -67.22 51.41
CA LEU A 279 -22.61 -67.47 52.56
C LEU A 279 -23.27 -67.06 53.89
N LYS A 280 -24.03 -65.96 53.90
CA LYS A 280 -24.77 -65.51 55.07
C LYS A 280 -25.85 -66.49 55.48
N GLU A 281 -26.62 -67.01 54.52
CA GLU A 281 -27.62 -68.04 54.76
C GLU A 281 -26.99 -69.33 55.31
N GLN A 282 -25.86 -69.77 54.74
CA GLN A 282 -25.14 -70.94 55.25
C GLN A 282 -24.59 -70.74 56.66
N ALA A 283 -24.03 -69.57 56.97
CA ALA A 283 -23.55 -69.26 58.31
C ALA A 283 -24.70 -69.26 59.34
N HIS A 284 -25.89 -68.77 58.96
CA HIS A 284 -27.09 -68.87 59.78
C HIS A 284 -27.49 -70.33 60.06
N ASN A 285 -27.50 -71.18 59.03
CA ASN A 285 -27.82 -72.60 59.18
C ASN A 285 -26.82 -73.34 60.10
N VAL A 286 -25.53 -73.02 60.00
CA VAL A 286 -24.50 -73.59 60.89
C VAL A 286 -24.66 -73.09 62.33
N ALA A 287 -25.03 -71.82 62.54
CA ALA A 287 -25.32 -71.29 63.88
C ALA A 287 -26.50 -72.03 64.53
N GLU A 288 -27.58 -72.24 63.78
CA GLU A 288 -28.76 -72.97 64.25
C GLU A 288 -28.42 -74.43 64.60
N ALA A 289 -27.71 -75.14 63.71
CA ALA A 289 -27.26 -76.49 63.96
C ALA A 289 -26.36 -76.59 65.21
N SER A 290 -25.46 -75.62 65.40
CA SER A 290 -24.59 -75.56 66.58
C SER A 290 -25.38 -75.38 67.87
N ASN A 291 -26.39 -74.51 67.86
CA ASN A 291 -27.28 -74.31 69.01
C ASN A 291 -28.08 -75.58 69.37
N VAL A 292 -28.53 -76.34 68.35
CA VAL A 292 -29.15 -77.66 68.57
C VAL A 292 -28.16 -78.63 69.22
N THR A 293 -26.91 -78.68 68.74
CA THR A 293 -25.86 -79.52 69.34
C THR A 293 -25.57 -79.15 70.79
N VAL A 294 -25.51 -77.86 71.13
CA VAL A 294 -25.38 -77.38 72.52
C VAL A 294 -26.51 -77.96 73.39
N SER A 295 -27.76 -77.86 72.93
CA SER A 295 -28.91 -78.39 73.67
C SER A 295 -28.83 -79.91 73.87
N VAL A 296 -28.39 -80.67 72.85
CA VAL A 296 -28.23 -82.13 72.93
C VAL A 296 -27.13 -82.50 73.94
N ILE A 297 -26.00 -81.80 73.91
CA ILE A 297 -24.89 -82.02 74.84
C ILE A 297 -25.33 -81.73 76.28
N GLN A 298 -26.02 -80.61 76.53
CA GLN A 298 -26.56 -80.28 77.86
C GLN A 298 -27.54 -81.36 78.36
N SER A 299 -28.41 -81.87 77.49
CA SER A 299 -29.31 -82.98 77.82
C SER A 299 -28.54 -84.26 78.14
N LEU A 300 -27.48 -84.55 77.40
CA LEU A 300 -26.60 -85.70 77.65
C LEU A 300 -25.87 -85.56 78.99
N THR A 301 -25.32 -84.39 79.31
CA THR A 301 -24.67 -84.12 80.60
C THR A 301 -25.62 -84.40 81.76
N ALA A 302 -26.86 -83.90 81.67
CA ALA A 302 -27.88 -84.15 82.71
C ALA A 302 -28.16 -85.65 82.89
N LYS A 303 -28.33 -86.39 81.78
CA LYS A 303 -28.54 -87.85 81.83
C LYS A 303 -27.35 -88.62 82.38
N VAL A 304 -26.12 -88.20 82.09
CA VAL A 304 -24.91 -88.83 82.64
C VAL A 304 -24.85 -88.63 84.16
N GLU A 305 -25.22 -87.45 84.66
CA GLU A 305 -25.29 -87.20 86.11
C GLU A 305 -26.42 -87.98 86.79
N ASP A 306 -27.58 -88.15 86.14
CA ASP A 306 -28.64 -89.03 86.64
C ASP A 306 -28.16 -90.48 86.76
N VAL A 307 -27.46 -91.00 85.74
CA VAL A 307 -26.91 -92.37 85.76
C VAL A 307 -25.86 -92.52 86.86
N LYS A 308 -25.01 -91.51 87.08
CA LYS A 308 -24.03 -91.49 88.18
C LYS A 308 -24.70 -91.68 89.54
N SER A 309 -25.77 -90.93 89.80
CA SER A 309 -26.58 -91.03 91.04
C SER A 309 -27.17 -92.44 91.23
N PHE A 310 -27.67 -93.07 90.16
CA PHE A 310 -28.15 -94.45 90.22
C PHE A 310 -27.03 -95.45 90.56
N VAL A 311 -25.85 -95.29 89.96
CA VAL A 311 -24.69 -96.17 90.21
C VAL A 311 -24.18 -96.02 91.65
N GLU A 312 -24.11 -94.81 92.19
CA GLU A 312 -23.79 -94.56 93.61
C GLU A 312 -24.79 -95.25 94.54
N SER A 313 -26.08 -95.23 94.19
CA SER A 313 -27.13 -95.94 94.93
C SER A 313 -26.92 -97.46 94.90
N ILE A 314 -26.54 -98.03 93.75
CA ILE A 314 -26.23 -99.47 93.63
C ILE A 314 -25.00 -99.85 94.47
N ILE A 315 -23.94 -99.03 94.46
CA ILE A 315 -22.75 -99.25 95.31
C ILE A 315 -23.15 -99.27 96.79
N ASN A 316 -24.02 -98.35 97.22
CA ASN A 316 -24.53 -98.31 98.58
C ASN A 316 -25.35 -99.56 98.94
N ILE A 317 -26.25 -100.01 98.05
CA ILE A 317 -27.03 -101.24 98.23
C ILE A 317 -26.11 -102.47 98.29
N SER A 318 -25.12 -102.57 97.40
CA SER A 318 -24.15 -103.65 97.38
C SER A 318 -23.33 -103.68 98.69
N ASN A 319 -22.85 -102.54 99.18
CA ASN A 319 -22.14 -102.47 100.47
C ASN A 319 -23.03 -102.90 101.64
N GLN A 320 -24.31 -102.48 101.67
CA GLN A 320 -25.28 -102.91 102.68
C GLN A 320 -25.56 -104.41 102.60
N THR A 321 -25.72 -104.95 101.40
CA THR A 321 -25.97 -106.38 101.15
C THR A 321 -24.77 -107.21 101.57
N ASN A 322 -23.55 -106.75 101.27
CA ASN A 322 -22.30 -107.37 101.72
C ASN A 322 -22.20 -107.43 103.25
N LEU A 323 -22.57 -106.35 103.94
CA LEU A 323 -22.61 -106.31 105.41
C LEU A 323 -23.67 -107.23 105.99
N LEU A 324 -24.86 -107.29 105.38
CA LEU A 324 -25.94 -108.22 105.77
C LEU A 324 -25.51 -109.68 105.57
N ALA A 325 -24.89 -110.00 104.44
CA ALA A 325 -24.38 -111.31 104.11
C ALA A 325 -23.24 -111.73 105.05
N LEU A 326 -22.33 -110.81 105.39
CA LEU A 326 -21.28 -111.04 106.37
C LEU A 326 -21.88 -111.36 107.76
N ASN A 327 -22.85 -110.58 108.22
CA ASN A 327 -23.54 -110.85 109.48
C ASN A 327 -24.26 -112.20 109.47
N ALA A 328 -24.89 -112.57 108.34
CA ALA A 328 -25.54 -113.86 108.16
C ALA A 328 -24.53 -115.03 108.14
N SER A 329 -23.37 -114.87 107.51
CA SER A 329 -22.29 -115.88 107.48
C SER A 329 -21.70 -116.09 108.88
N ILE A 330 -21.51 -115.01 109.65
CA ILE A 330 -21.10 -115.07 111.06
C ILE A 330 -22.12 -115.84 111.92
N GLU A 331 -23.41 -115.52 111.80
CA GLU A 331 -24.45 -116.18 112.60
C GLU A 331 -24.67 -117.65 112.18
N ALA A 332 -24.51 -117.96 110.89
CA ALA A 332 -24.53 -119.32 110.37
C ALA A 332 -23.34 -120.15 110.88
N ALA A 333 -22.13 -119.57 110.96
CA ALA A 333 -20.98 -120.21 111.60
C ALA A 333 -21.20 -120.46 113.11
N ARG A 334 -21.95 -119.56 113.76
CA ARG A 334 -22.32 -119.65 115.18
C ARG A 334 -23.29 -120.79 115.49
N ALA A 335 -24.16 -121.15 114.53
CA ALA A 335 -25.12 -122.24 114.62
C ALA A 335 -24.52 -123.65 114.39
N GLY A 336 -23.22 -123.76 114.08
CA GLY A 336 -22.51 -125.03 113.95
C GLY A 336 -22.99 -125.90 112.77
N GLU A 337 -23.14 -127.22 112.96
CA GLU A 337 -23.57 -128.17 111.90
C GLU A 337 -24.94 -127.81 111.30
N ALA A 338 -25.87 -127.22 112.08
CA ALA A 338 -27.20 -126.84 111.59
C ALA A 338 -27.19 -125.60 110.67
N GLY A 339 -26.12 -124.78 110.73
CA GLY A 339 -25.98 -123.54 109.96
C GLY A 339 -25.21 -123.67 108.64
N LYS A 340 -24.61 -124.83 108.35
CA LYS A 340 -23.75 -125.02 107.16
C LYS A 340 -24.41 -124.63 105.83
N GLY A 341 -25.69 -125.00 105.63
CA GLY A 341 -26.41 -124.63 104.40
C GLY A 341 -26.65 -123.12 104.27
N PHE A 342 -26.92 -122.45 105.39
CA PHE A 342 -27.08 -121.00 105.44
C PHE A 342 -25.76 -120.26 105.26
N ALA A 343 -24.65 -120.80 105.78
CA ALA A 343 -23.31 -120.23 105.61
C ALA A 343 -22.90 -120.18 104.13
N VAL A 344 -23.16 -121.26 103.37
CA VAL A 344 -22.89 -121.30 101.93
C VAL A 344 -23.69 -120.24 101.16
N VAL A 345 -24.98 -120.09 101.48
CA VAL A 345 -25.83 -119.06 100.84
C VAL A 345 -25.38 -117.65 101.22
N ALA A 346 -25.01 -117.42 102.48
CA ALA A 346 -24.52 -116.11 102.92
C ALA A 346 -23.18 -115.75 102.26
N ASP A 347 -22.25 -116.70 102.12
CA ASP A 347 -20.99 -116.47 101.40
C ASP A 347 -21.21 -116.22 99.91
N GLU A 348 -22.18 -116.89 99.26
CA GLU A 348 -22.55 -116.64 97.86
C GLU A 348 -23.14 -115.23 97.68
N ILE A 349 -24.03 -114.78 98.60
CA ILE A 349 -24.57 -113.41 98.59
C ILE A 349 -23.45 -112.38 98.81
N ARG A 350 -22.49 -112.67 99.69
CA ARG A 350 -21.31 -111.83 99.94
C ARG A 350 -20.50 -111.67 98.65
N GLN A 351 -20.21 -112.77 97.97
CA GLN A 351 -19.46 -112.79 96.71
C GLN A 351 -20.20 -112.05 95.59
N LEU A 352 -21.52 -112.25 95.44
CA LEU A 352 -22.36 -111.50 94.50
C LEU A 352 -22.39 -110.00 94.81
N SER A 353 -22.38 -109.63 96.09
CA SER A 353 -22.33 -108.23 96.51
C SER A 353 -21.00 -107.58 96.16
N GLU A 354 -19.86 -108.26 96.42
CA GLU A 354 -18.53 -107.82 96.00
C GLU A 354 -18.44 -107.68 94.48
N GLN A 355 -18.92 -108.66 93.71
CA GLN A 355 -18.98 -108.57 92.25
C GLN A 355 -19.84 -107.38 91.77
N THR A 356 -20.97 -107.12 92.42
CA THR A 356 -21.84 -105.97 92.10
C THR A 356 -21.12 -104.65 92.39
N LYS A 357 -20.34 -104.58 93.47
CA LYS A 357 -19.53 -103.41 93.81
C LYS A 357 -18.46 -103.14 92.76
N ASP A 358 -17.70 -104.18 92.38
CA ASP A 358 -16.63 -104.07 91.39
C ASP A 358 -17.20 -103.68 90.01
N ALA A 359 -18.32 -104.29 89.60
CA ALA A 359 -19.02 -103.92 88.37
C ALA A 359 -19.50 -102.46 88.41
N SER A 360 -20.05 -102.00 89.53
CA SER A 360 -20.51 -100.60 89.69
C SER A 360 -19.34 -99.61 89.73
N ALA A 361 -18.18 -100.00 90.27
CA ALA A 361 -16.97 -99.19 90.22
C ALA A 361 -16.47 -99.02 88.78
N ASN A 362 -16.49 -100.10 87.97
CA ASN A 362 -16.18 -100.01 86.55
C ASN A 362 -17.15 -99.10 85.79
N ILE A 363 -18.46 -99.18 86.09
CA ILE A 363 -19.47 -98.27 85.51
C ILE A 363 -19.18 -96.82 85.91
N THR A 364 -18.77 -96.57 87.16
CA THR A 364 -18.40 -95.23 87.65
C THR A 364 -17.23 -94.66 86.85
N GLU A 365 -16.23 -95.47 86.53
CA GLU A 365 -15.11 -95.04 85.66
C GLU A 365 -15.60 -94.65 84.26
N ILE A 366 -16.50 -95.45 83.66
CA ILE A 366 -17.10 -95.15 82.35
C ILE A 366 -17.90 -93.84 82.40
N ILE A 367 -18.69 -93.63 83.46
CA ILE A 367 -19.48 -92.40 83.64
C ILE A 367 -18.58 -91.17 83.80
N ASN A 368 -17.48 -91.28 84.54
CA ASN A 368 -16.51 -90.19 84.65
C ASN A 368 -15.89 -89.85 83.30
N LYS A 369 -15.52 -90.85 82.49
CA LYS A 369 -15.03 -90.64 81.11
C LYS A 369 -16.10 -89.99 80.22
N LEU A 370 -17.35 -90.44 80.29
CA LEU A 370 -18.45 -89.84 79.54
C LEU A 370 -18.70 -88.37 79.94
N ASN A 371 -18.60 -88.05 81.23
CA ASN A 371 -18.69 -86.67 81.71
C ASN A 371 -17.55 -85.80 81.15
N GLU A 372 -16.31 -86.31 81.17
CA GLU A 372 -15.16 -85.61 80.59
C GLU A 372 -15.32 -85.40 79.07
N ASP A 373 -15.74 -86.43 78.34
CA ASP A 373 -16.00 -86.35 76.89
C ASP A 373 -17.14 -85.37 76.57
N THR A 374 -18.20 -85.35 77.38
CA THR A 374 -19.31 -84.41 77.21
C THR A 374 -18.88 -82.96 77.48
N ARG A 375 -18.03 -82.73 78.50
CA ARG A 375 -17.45 -81.41 78.76
C ARG A 375 -16.57 -80.93 77.62
N ARG A 376 -15.71 -81.80 77.09
CA ARG A 376 -14.87 -81.50 75.92
C ARG A 376 -15.72 -81.21 74.68
N ALA A 377 -16.80 -81.96 74.47
CA ALA A 377 -17.75 -81.68 73.40
C ALA A 377 -18.42 -80.30 73.57
N ASN A 378 -18.79 -79.93 74.81
CA ASN A 378 -19.36 -78.62 75.11
C ASN A 378 -18.39 -77.47 74.82
N GLU A 379 -17.14 -77.57 75.30
CA GLU A 379 -16.09 -76.58 75.01
C GLU A 379 -15.83 -76.46 73.50
N SER A 380 -15.83 -77.57 72.77
CA SER A 380 -15.65 -77.56 71.33
C SER A 380 -16.79 -76.86 70.59
N ILE A 381 -18.05 -77.08 71.01
CA ILE A 381 -19.21 -76.46 70.34
C ILE A 381 -19.32 -74.96 70.69
N GLU A 382 -18.98 -74.54 71.91
CA GLU A 382 -18.92 -73.12 72.29
C GLU A 382 -17.90 -72.36 71.43
N ASN A 383 -16.72 -72.96 71.20
CA ASN A 383 -15.73 -72.41 70.28
C ASN A 383 -16.25 -72.33 68.82
N SER A 384 -17.02 -73.32 68.38
CA SER A 384 -17.67 -73.28 67.06
C SER A 384 -18.69 -72.16 66.95
N VAL A 385 -19.54 -71.94 67.96
CA VAL A 385 -20.52 -70.83 67.98
C VAL A 385 -19.81 -69.49 67.89
N SER A 386 -18.77 -69.25 68.71
CA SER A 386 -18.00 -68.00 68.67
C SER A 386 -17.30 -67.80 67.31
N SER A 387 -16.84 -68.88 66.67
CA SER A 387 -16.24 -68.81 65.34
C SER A 387 -17.26 -68.42 64.27
N VAL A 388 -18.49 -68.91 64.35
CA VAL A 388 -19.59 -68.57 63.42
C VAL A 388 -20.04 -67.12 63.61
N GLU A 389 -20.12 -66.62 64.85
CA GLU A 389 -20.39 -65.20 65.11
C GLU A 389 -19.36 -64.30 64.42
N LYS A 390 -18.08 -64.62 64.58
CA LYS A 390 -17.01 -63.86 63.93
C LYS A 390 -17.02 -64.00 62.41
N GLN A 391 -17.42 -65.16 61.89
CA GLN A 391 -17.62 -65.36 60.45
C GLN A 391 -18.74 -64.46 59.92
N ASN A 392 -19.86 -64.31 60.64
CA ASN A 392 -20.95 -63.41 60.26
C ASN A 392 -20.50 -61.94 60.19
N GLU A 393 -19.70 -61.46 61.15
CA GLU A 393 -19.13 -60.11 61.10
C GLU A 393 -18.29 -59.88 59.83
N LEU A 394 -17.47 -60.87 59.46
CA LEU A 394 -16.64 -60.80 58.24
C LEU A 394 -17.47 -60.85 56.96
N ILE A 395 -18.57 -61.63 56.94
CA ILE A 395 -19.52 -61.68 55.83
C ILE A 395 -20.18 -60.32 55.64
N ASP A 396 -20.65 -59.68 56.72
CA ASP A 396 -21.28 -58.36 56.65
C ASP A 396 -20.29 -57.27 56.17
N ASP A 397 -19.04 -57.25 56.66
CA ASP A 397 -18.02 -56.32 56.14
C ASP A 397 -17.74 -56.57 54.65
N THR A 398 -17.64 -57.84 54.23
CA THR A 398 -17.41 -58.21 52.82
C THR A 398 -18.57 -57.75 51.94
N ARG A 399 -19.83 -57.90 52.40
CA ARG A 399 -21.01 -57.40 51.69
C ARG A 399 -20.93 -55.89 51.47
N ASP A 400 -20.56 -55.15 52.51
CA ASP A 400 -20.46 -53.69 52.43
C ASP A 400 -19.33 -53.26 51.46
N LYS A 401 -18.23 -54.04 51.36
CA LYS A 401 -17.19 -53.81 50.33
C LYS A 401 -17.72 -54.01 48.91
N PHE A 402 -18.49 -55.08 48.65
CA PHE A 402 -19.06 -55.31 47.33
C PHE A 402 -20.07 -54.22 46.94
N ASN A 403 -20.89 -53.74 47.87
CA ASN A 403 -21.79 -52.61 47.63
C ASN A 403 -21.01 -51.34 47.25
N ALA A 404 -19.96 -51.01 47.99
CA ALA A 404 -19.09 -49.87 47.68
C ALA A 404 -18.38 -50.02 46.32
N MET A 405 -17.97 -51.24 45.96
CA MET A 405 -17.43 -51.52 44.62
C MET A 405 -18.47 -51.28 43.52
N GLY A 406 -19.72 -51.69 43.73
CA GLY A 406 -20.81 -51.44 42.78
C GLY A 406 -21.05 -49.94 42.54
N GLU A 407 -21.08 -49.14 43.62
CA GLU A 407 -21.17 -47.68 43.52
C GLU A 407 -19.98 -47.07 42.75
N ALA A 408 -18.76 -47.54 43.03
CA ALA A 408 -17.56 -47.08 42.35
C ALA A 408 -17.57 -47.39 40.85
N VAL A 409 -18.04 -48.59 40.44
CA VAL A 409 -18.23 -48.94 39.03
C VAL A 409 -19.30 -48.07 38.37
N GLY A 410 -20.38 -47.76 39.08
CA GLY A 410 -21.42 -46.84 38.60
C GLY A 410 -20.88 -45.42 38.33
N LEU A 411 -20.02 -44.90 39.22
CA LEU A 411 -19.33 -43.63 39.02
C LEU A 411 -18.36 -43.69 37.84
N LEU A 412 -17.58 -44.77 37.72
CA LEU A 412 -16.65 -44.97 36.61
C LEU A 412 -17.38 -44.96 35.25
N MET A 413 -18.53 -45.62 35.15
CA MET A 413 -19.37 -45.59 33.95
C MET A 413 -19.85 -44.18 33.59
N LYS A 414 -20.17 -43.35 34.59
CA LYS A 414 -20.54 -41.96 34.37
C LYS A 414 -19.37 -41.15 33.81
N ASP A 415 -18.18 -41.33 34.36
CA ASP A 415 -16.96 -40.63 33.91
C ASP A 415 -16.57 -41.05 32.48
N ILE A 416 -16.75 -42.33 32.14
CA ILE A 416 -16.55 -42.85 30.78
C ILE A 416 -17.48 -42.15 29.78
N ASN A 417 -18.76 -41.98 30.11
CA ASN A 417 -19.72 -41.28 29.23
C ASN A 417 -19.33 -39.80 29.02
N VAL A 418 -18.80 -39.13 30.05
CA VAL A 418 -18.30 -37.75 29.93
C VAL A 418 -17.06 -37.68 29.03
N ALA A 419 -16.17 -38.67 29.13
CA ALA A 419 -15.02 -38.78 28.24
C ALA A 419 -15.43 -38.99 26.78
N GLU A 420 -16.44 -39.84 26.53
CA GLU A 420 -17.01 -40.08 25.20
C GLU A 420 -17.57 -38.78 24.58
N GLU A 421 -18.35 -38.01 25.33
CA GLU A 421 -18.87 -36.74 24.87
C GLU A 421 -17.76 -35.72 24.56
N SER A 422 -16.70 -35.72 25.37
CA SER A 422 -15.54 -34.84 25.19
C SER A 422 -14.75 -35.18 23.92
N ILE A 423 -14.53 -36.47 23.68
CA ILE A 423 -13.90 -36.98 22.45
C ILE A 423 -14.71 -36.58 21.21
N LYS A 424 -16.04 -36.70 21.26
CA LYS A 424 -16.91 -36.25 20.18
C LYS A 424 -16.78 -34.76 19.89
N LYS A 425 -16.76 -33.90 20.93
CA LYS A 425 -16.56 -32.45 20.78
C LYS A 425 -15.19 -32.10 20.20
N ILE A 426 -14.14 -32.85 20.56
CA ILE A 426 -12.80 -32.69 19.98
C ILE A 426 -12.84 -32.99 18.48
N LEU A 427 -13.52 -34.07 18.08
CA LEU A 427 -13.64 -34.48 16.68
C LEU A 427 -14.41 -33.45 15.84
N ASP A 428 -15.53 -32.94 16.37
CA ASP A 428 -16.30 -31.85 15.75
C ASP A 428 -15.44 -30.58 15.59
N SER A 429 -14.72 -30.19 16.64
CA SER A 429 -13.83 -29.01 16.61
C SER A 429 -12.68 -29.18 15.62
N THR A 430 -12.12 -30.38 15.52
CA THR A 430 -11.03 -30.71 14.59
C THR A 430 -11.51 -30.61 13.14
N THR A 431 -12.77 -31.00 12.87
CA THR A 431 -13.38 -30.85 11.55
C THR A 431 -13.52 -29.38 11.17
N VAL A 432 -14.01 -28.53 12.08
CA VAL A 432 -14.10 -27.08 11.86
C VAL A 432 -12.72 -26.46 11.63
N ILE A 433 -11.68 -26.90 12.36
CA ILE A 433 -10.31 -26.44 12.14
C ILE A 433 -9.82 -26.84 10.75
N SER A 434 -10.08 -28.08 10.32
CA SER A 434 -9.72 -28.56 8.98
C SER A 434 -10.38 -27.74 7.86
N ASP A 435 -11.65 -27.37 8.02
CA ASP A 435 -12.35 -26.49 7.06
C ASP A 435 -11.71 -25.10 7.02
N ASN A 436 -11.39 -24.52 8.18
CA ASN A 436 -10.70 -23.22 8.27
C ASN A 436 -9.31 -23.24 7.63
N ILE A 437 -8.57 -24.33 7.76
CA ILE A 437 -7.27 -24.54 7.09
C ILE A 437 -7.44 -24.49 5.57
N THR A 438 -8.49 -25.14 5.04
CA THR A 438 -8.79 -25.12 3.60
C THR A 438 -9.10 -23.69 3.12
N HIS A 439 -9.90 -22.93 3.88
CA HIS A 439 -10.16 -21.53 3.58
C HIS A 439 -8.90 -20.65 3.64
N LEU A 440 -8.10 -20.81 4.70
CA LEU A 440 -6.83 -20.09 4.85
C LEU A 440 -5.85 -20.39 3.71
N SER A 441 -5.80 -21.64 3.24
CA SER A 441 -4.98 -22.01 2.08
C SER A 441 -5.42 -21.27 0.82
N ALA A 442 -6.73 -21.22 0.55
CA ALA A 442 -7.27 -20.49 -0.60
C ALA A 442 -6.99 -18.98 -0.52
N THR A 443 -7.17 -18.38 0.66
CA THR A 443 -6.81 -16.97 0.88
C THR A 443 -5.30 -16.73 0.74
N GLY A 444 -4.46 -17.64 1.24
CA GLY A 444 -3.02 -17.57 1.08
C GLY A 444 -2.58 -17.56 -0.38
N GLU A 445 -3.18 -18.41 -1.22
CA GLU A 445 -2.95 -18.41 -2.68
C GLU A 445 -3.36 -17.08 -3.33
N GLU A 446 -4.50 -16.51 -2.94
CA GLU A 446 -4.98 -15.22 -3.45
C GLU A 446 -4.04 -14.06 -3.08
N VAL A 447 -3.54 -14.04 -1.83
CA VAL A 447 -2.57 -13.04 -1.36
C VAL A 447 -1.23 -13.20 -2.08
N ALA A 448 -0.76 -14.43 -2.30
CA ALA A 448 0.47 -14.68 -3.04
C ALA A 448 0.36 -14.20 -4.51
N ALA A 449 -0.76 -14.49 -5.17
CA ALA A 449 -1.03 -14.02 -6.52
C ALA A 449 -1.10 -12.48 -6.58
N SER A 450 -1.80 -11.85 -5.63
CA SER A 450 -1.91 -10.40 -5.54
C SER A 450 -0.56 -9.73 -5.28
N SER A 451 0.30 -10.33 -4.45
CA SER A 451 1.64 -9.82 -4.17
C SER A 451 2.54 -9.90 -5.41
N THR A 452 2.46 -11.01 -6.15
CA THR A 452 3.20 -11.18 -7.40
C THR A 452 2.79 -10.14 -8.44
N GLU A 453 1.49 -9.88 -8.59
CA GLU A 453 0.99 -8.83 -9.47
C GLU A 453 1.38 -7.42 -8.99
N GLY A 454 1.36 -7.19 -7.68
CA GLY A 454 1.83 -5.95 -7.06
C GLY A 454 3.29 -5.64 -7.36
N LEU A 455 4.19 -6.64 -7.27
CA LEU A 455 5.60 -6.50 -7.65
C LEU A 455 5.74 -6.14 -9.14
N ARG A 456 5.04 -6.85 -10.02
CA ARG A 456 5.06 -6.59 -11.47
C ARG A 456 4.58 -5.16 -11.79
N MET A 457 3.59 -4.67 -11.06
CA MET A 457 3.05 -3.32 -11.21
C MET A 457 4.04 -2.25 -10.70
N ALA A 458 4.74 -2.51 -9.61
CA ALA A 458 5.82 -1.66 -9.12
C ALA A 458 6.94 -1.53 -10.17
N ASP A 459 7.42 -2.65 -10.74
CA ASP A 459 8.42 -2.65 -11.82
C ASP A 459 7.98 -1.83 -13.04
N THR A 460 6.73 -2.02 -13.46
CA THR A 460 6.15 -1.27 -14.60
C THR A 460 6.06 0.23 -14.30
N THR A 461 5.79 0.59 -13.03
CA THR A 461 5.72 1.99 -12.59
C THR A 461 7.11 2.63 -12.63
N VAL A 462 8.15 1.96 -12.14
CA VAL A 462 9.54 2.43 -12.23
C VAL A 462 9.94 2.68 -13.69
N GLU A 463 9.62 1.76 -14.61
CA GLU A 463 9.91 1.95 -16.04
C GLU A 463 9.17 3.17 -16.62
N SER A 464 7.91 3.37 -16.23
CA SER A 464 7.08 4.49 -16.69
C SER A 464 7.59 5.83 -16.16
N MET A 465 8.09 5.86 -14.92
CA MET A 465 8.70 7.03 -14.32
C MET A 465 10.01 7.42 -15.01
N ALA A 466 10.86 6.45 -15.34
CA ALA A 466 12.07 6.70 -16.12
C ALA A 466 11.75 7.32 -17.49
N LYS A 467 10.68 6.88 -18.15
CA LYS A 467 10.19 7.49 -19.40
C LYS A 467 9.68 8.92 -19.16
N CYS A 468 8.92 9.16 -18.09
CA CYS A 468 8.39 10.48 -17.74
C CYS A 468 9.53 11.49 -17.48
N LYS A 469 10.56 11.07 -16.73
CA LYS A 469 11.77 11.87 -16.48
C LYS A 469 12.42 12.32 -17.78
N LYS A 470 12.59 11.41 -18.73
CA LYS A 470 13.18 11.72 -20.05
C LYS A 470 12.33 12.73 -20.85
N VAL A 471 11.01 12.64 -20.77
CA VAL A 471 10.11 13.59 -21.43
C VAL A 471 10.24 14.98 -20.79
N LEU A 472 10.27 15.05 -19.47
CA LEU A 472 10.48 16.31 -18.75
C LEU A 472 11.83 16.94 -19.10
N GLU A 473 12.91 16.15 -19.16
CA GLU A 473 14.25 16.64 -19.55
C GLU A 473 14.23 17.27 -20.95
N ASN A 474 13.52 16.67 -21.91
CA ASN A 474 13.36 17.25 -23.24
C ASN A 474 12.56 18.57 -23.22
N ILE A 475 11.51 18.66 -22.41
CA ILE A 475 10.72 19.90 -22.25
C ILE A 475 11.59 21.01 -21.65
N TYR A 476 12.42 20.69 -20.67
CA TYR A 476 13.37 21.63 -20.09
C TYR A 476 14.36 22.16 -21.14
N MET A 477 14.98 21.28 -21.93
CA MET A 477 15.89 21.69 -23.00
C MET A 477 15.21 22.60 -24.03
N LEU A 478 13.96 22.29 -24.42
CA LEU A 478 13.19 23.12 -25.35
C LEU A 478 12.87 24.51 -24.77
N ALA A 479 12.57 24.59 -23.47
CA ALA A 479 12.31 25.86 -22.80
C ALA A 479 13.59 26.70 -22.67
N ASP A 480 14.73 26.07 -22.38
CA ASP A 480 16.04 26.72 -22.33
C ASP A 480 16.45 27.26 -23.71
N ASP A 481 16.32 26.45 -24.76
CA ASP A 481 16.56 26.86 -26.14
C ASP A 481 15.64 28.03 -26.55
N LEU A 482 14.36 27.98 -26.16
CA LEU A 482 13.40 29.06 -26.41
C LEU A 482 13.86 30.36 -25.75
N LYS A 483 14.24 30.31 -24.47
CA LYS A 483 14.75 31.46 -23.72
C LYS A 483 15.98 32.06 -24.40
N ASN A 484 16.97 31.23 -24.70
CA ASN A 484 18.22 31.65 -25.33
C ASN A 484 17.95 32.30 -26.72
N SER A 485 17.10 31.69 -27.54
CA SER A 485 16.77 32.22 -28.88
C SER A 485 16.08 33.59 -28.83
N VAL A 486 15.28 33.83 -27.79
CA VAL A 486 14.55 35.08 -27.60
C VAL A 486 15.47 36.18 -27.06
N GLU A 487 16.37 35.85 -26.14
CA GLU A 487 17.39 36.77 -25.63
C GLU A 487 18.35 37.22 -26.76
N GLU A 488 18.80 36.30 -27.62
CA GLU A 488 19.59 36.64 -28.81
C GLU A 488 18.80 37.55 -29.78
N SER A 489 17.50 37.30 -29.94
CA SER A 489 16.62 38.12 -30.79
C SER A 489 16.45 39.54 -30.23
N GLU A 490 16.29 39.69 -28.91
CA GLU A 490 16.22 41.00 -28.24
C GLU A 490 17.55 41.75 -28.34
N GLU A 491 18.70 41.08 -28.22
CA GLU A 491 20.02 41.72 -28.34
C GLU A 491 20.24 42.25 -29.77
N VAL A 492 19.85 41.50 -30.79
CA VAL A 492 19.92 41.93 -32.20
C VAL A 492 18.96 43.08 -32.49
N LEU A 493 17.75 43.07 -31.92
CA LEU A 493 16.79 44.17 -32.05
C LEU A 493 17.29 45.43 -31.32
N GLY A 494 17.86 45.30 -30.12
CA GLY A 494 18.45 46.40 -29.37
C GLY A 494 19.66 47.03 -30.05
N GLN A 495 20.50 46.24 -30.73
CA GLN A 495 21.63 46.77 -31.52
C GLN A 495 21.19 47.46 -32.83
N LYS A 496 20.12 46.99 -33.48
CA LYS A 496 19.61 47.60 -34.73
C LYS A 496 18.77 48.84 -34.50
N TYR A 497 18.05 48.89 -33.38
CA TYR A 497 17.23 50.01 -32.96
C TYR A 497 17.84 50.60 -31.70
N ASP A 498 18.95 51.32 -31.87
CA ASP A 498 19.40 52.31 -30.89
C ASP A 498 18.27 53.36 -30.81
N PHE A 499 17.26 53.07 -29.98
CA PHE A 499 16.27 54.03 -29.52
C PHE A 499 17.05 55.03 -28.66
N GLN A 500 17.70 55.98 -29.34
CA GLN A 500 18.11 57.21 -28.70
C GLN A 500 16.83 57.90 -28.24
N GLU A 501 16.52 57.73 -26.96
CA GLU A 501 15.85 58.78 -26.20
C GLU A 501 16.63 60.08 -26.40
N GLN A 502 16.14 60.92 -27.30
CA GLN A 502 16.40 62.36 -27.29
C GLN A 502 15.17 63.13 -27.76
#